data_AF-A0A932DQR7-F1
#
_entry.id   AF-A0A932DQR7-F1
#
_cell.length_a   1.000
_cell.length_b   1.000
_cell.length_c   1.000
_cell.angle_alpha   90.00
_cell.angle_beta   90.00
_cell.angle_gamma   90.00
#
_symmetry.space_group_name_H-M   'P 1'
#
loop_
_entity.id
_entity.type
_entity.pdbx_description
1 polymer ?
#
loop_
_entity_poly.entity_id
_entity_poly.type
_entity_poly.pdbx_seq_one_letter_code
_entity_poly.pdbx_strand_id
1 'polypeptide(L)' 'MYYTYILKSLKDGRRYIGYTSNILVRLQFHNSGINPSTKNRRP' A
#
# COMPACT_ATOMS: atom_id res chain seq x y z
N MET A 1 -11.80 6.64 12.87
CA MET A 1 -10.94 5.48 13.23
C MET A 1 -9.74 5.47 12.30
N TYR A 2 -8.53 5.23 12.79
CA TYR A 2 -7.34 5.06 11.97
C TYR A 2 -6.80 3.64 12.15
N TYR A 3 -6.33 3.04 11.07
CA TYR A 3 -5.79 1.70 11.05
C TYR A 3 -4.34 1.73 10.61
N THR A 4 -3.50 0.99 11.31
CA THR A 4 -2.14 0.66 10.87
C THR A 4 -2.20 -0.63 10.06
N TYR A 5 -1.55 -0.65 8.91
CA TYR A 5 -1.56 -1.79 7.99
C TYR A 5 -0.16 -2.09 7.46
N ILE A 6 0.02 -3.33 7.00
CA ILE A 6 1.24 -3.80 6.35
C ILE A 6 0.84 -4.37 4.98
N LEU A 7 1.36 -3.76 3.92
CA LEU A 7 1.28 -4.31 2.56
C LEU A 7 2.57 -5.08 2.27
N LYS A 8 2.47 -6.23 1.62
CA LYS A 8 3.62 -6.99 1.13
C LYS A 8 3.55 -6.99 -0.39
N SER A 9 4.58 -6.44 -1.03
CA SER A 9 4.66 -6.52 -2.48
C SER A 9 4.88 -7.97 -2.90
N LEU A 10 4.10 -8.43 -3.87
CA LEU A 10 4.26 -9.74 -4.49
C LEU A 10 5.43 -9.74 -5.49
N LYS A 11 5.87 -8.56 -5.95
CA LYS A 11 6.98 -8.42 -6.89
C LYS A 11 8.34 -8.64 -6.25
N ASP A 12 8.59 -8.01 -5.10
CA ASP A 12 9.91 -8.03 -4.43
C ASP A 12 9.87 -8.60 -3.01
N GLY A 13 8.69 -9.00 -2.52
CA GLY A 13 8.49 -9.54 -1.18
C GLY A 13 8.64 -8.52 -0.05
N ARG A 14 8.92 -7.24 -0.36
CA ARG A 14 9.17 -6.21 0.64
C ARG A 14 7.87 -5.73 1.28
N ARG A 15 7.99 -5.32 2.54
CA ARG A 15 6.86 -4.81 3.33
C ARG A 15 6.81 -3.28 3.26
N TYR A 16 5.60 -2.73 3.20
CA TYR A 16 5.30 -1.32 3.35
C TYR A 16 4.34 -1.15 4.52
N ILE A 17 4.74 -0.33 5.49
CA ILE A 17 3.95 -0.07 6.69
C ILE A 17 3.37 1.33 6.55
N GLY A 18 2.09 1.48 6.82
CA GLY A 18 1.43 2.78 6.80
C GLY A 18 0.20 2.79 7.67
N TYR A 19 -0.42 3.96 7.75
CA TYR A 19 -1.70 4.14 8.43
C TYR A 19 -2.69 4.86 7.52
N THR A 20 -3.98 4.61 7.71
CA THR A 20 -5.07 5.22 6.93
C THR A 20 -6.36 5.13 7.72
N SER A 21 -7.28 6.05 7.48
CA SER A 21 -8.67 5.95 7.95
C SER A 21 -9.51 5.02 7.07
N ASN A 22 -9.07 4.74 5.84
CA ASN A 22 -9.76 3.86 4.89
C ASN A 22 -8.76 2.92 4.18
N ILE A 23 -8.83 1.63 4.54
CA ILE A 23 -7.93 0.58 4.03
C ILE A 23 -8.23 0.25 2.56
N LEU A 24 -9.50 0.20 2.17
CA LEU A 24 -9.92 -0.17 0.81
C LEU A 24 -9.39 0.82 -0.22
N VAL A 25 -9.56 2.11 0.03
CA VAL A 25 -9.05 3.19 -0.83
C VAL A 25 -7.52 3.12 -0.92
N ARG A 26 -6.85 2.88 0.20
CA ARG A 26 -5.39 2.78 0.24
C ARG A 26 -4.87 1.59 -0.58
N LEU A 27 -5.53 0.43 -0.51
CA LEU A 27 -5.17 -0.73 -1.31
C LEU A 27 -5.35 -0.45 -2.81
N GLN A 28 -6.46 0.18 -3.20
CA GLN A 28 -6.68 0.62 -4.59
C GLN A 28 -5.57 1.56 -5.06
N PHE A 29 -5.21 2.57 -4.25
CA PHE A 29 -4.14 3.51 -4.62
C PHE A 29 -2.77 2.86 -4.76
N HIS A 30 -2.47 1.84 -3.96
CA HIS A 30 -1.25 1.06 -4.09
C HIS A 30 -1.24 0.24 -5.40
N ASN A 31 -2.34 -0.46 -5.69
CA ASN A 31 -2.46 -1.28 -6.90
C ASN A 31 -2.47 -0.45 -8.18
N SER A 32 -3.16 0.70 -8.19
CA SER A 32 -3.11 1.70 -9.26
C SER A 32 -1.79 2.49 -9.27
N GLY A 33 -0.94 2.29 -8.25
CA GLY A 33 0.29 3.00 -7.88
C GLY A 33 0.33 4.48 -8.15
N ILE A 34 -0.74 5.11 -7.68
CA ILE A 34 -0.87 6.55 -7.53
C ILE A 34 0.18 7.07 -6.54
N ASN A 35 0.58 6.26 -5.56
CA ASN A 35 1.57 6.66 -4.57
C ASN A 35 3.01 6.55 -5.13
N PRO A 36 3.76 7.67 -5.29
CA PRO A 36 5.08 7.67 -5.93
C PRO A 36 6.11 6.78 -5.25
N SER A 37 6.03 6.66 -3.92
CA SER A 37 6.96 5.85 -3.11
C SER A 37 6.77 4.35 -3.28
N THR A 38 5.54 3.91 -3.59
CA THR A 38 5.19 2.49 -3.75
C THR A 38 4.88 2.10 -5.19
N LYS A 39 4.90 3.05 -6.14
CA LYS A 39 4.52 2.84 -7.55
C LYS A 39 5.36 1.80 -8.29
N ASN A 40 6.61 1.55 -7.87
CA ASN A 40 7.49 0.58 -8.53
C ASN A 40 7.38 -0.84 -7.93
N ARG A 41 6.64 -0.95 -6.82
CA ARG A 41 6.49 -2.15 -5.98
C ARG A 41 5.03 -2.61 -5.91
N ARG A 42 4.26 -2.33 -6.97
CA ARG A 42 2.91 -2.86 -7.14
C ARG A 42 3.00 -4.28 -7.74
N PRO A 43 2.02 -5.14 -7.46
CA PRO A 43 1.26 -5.16 -6.21
C PRO A 43 2.17 -5.59 -5.05
#